data_AF-A0A0M8SVI6-F1
#
_entry.id   AF-A0A0M8SVI6-F1
#
_cell.length_a   1.000
_cell.length_b   1.000
_cell.length_c   1.000
_cell.angle_alpha   90.00
_cell.angle_beta   90.00
_cell.angle_gamma   90.00
#
_symmetry.space_group_name_H-M   'P 1'
#
loop_
_entity.id
_entity.type
_entity.pdbx_description
1 polymer ?
#
loop_
_entity_poly.entity_id
_entity_poly.type
_entity_poly.pdbx_seq_one_letter_code
_entity_poly.pdbx_strand_id
1 'polypeptide(L)'
;IRRALITDLPQPLRHPAKLLKHRLTALLPPPLPSADDLAAPASNRPTVIPFLNCDGCERGIRSLTPGLCRDCREGRAADASAVDTPAAA
;
A
#
# COMPACT_ATOMS: atom_id res chain seq x y z
N ILE A 1 -19.63 -8.65 2.46
CA ILE A 1 -21.09 -8.42 2.35
C ILE A 1 -21.92 -9.45 3.13
N ARG A 2 -21.77 -10.77 2.88
CA ARG A 2 -22.54 -11.83 3.55
C ARG A 2 -22.69 -11.63 5.07
N ARG A 3 -21.57 -11.40 5.78
CA ARG A 3 -21.55 -11.18 7.23
C ARG A 3 -22.47 -10.03 7.65
N ALA A 4 -22.38 -8.87 6.99
CA ALA A 4 -23.24 -7.71 7.28
C ALA A 4 -24.75 -8.01 7.10
N LEU A 5 -25.11 -8.93 6.21
CA LEU A 5 -26.51 -9.30 5.97
C LEU A 5 -27.07 -10.27 7.01
N ILE A 6 -26.24 -11.16 7.56
CA ILE A 6 -26.70 -12.31 8.36
C ILE A 6 -26.28 -12.29 9.83
N THR A 7 -25.47 -11.33 10.28
CA THR A 7 -25.12 -11.18 11.69
C THR A 7 -26.21 -10.49 12.48
N ASP A 8 -26.37 -10.87 13.76
CA ASP A 8 -27.29 -10.23 14.71
C ASP A 8 -28.72 -10.13 14.15
N LEU A 9 -29.26 -11.27 13.73
CA LEU A 9 -30.60 -11.39 13.19
C LEU A 9 -31.59 -11.53 14.36
N PRO A 10 -32.66 -10.73 14.42
CA PRO A 10 -33.68 -10.90 15.45
C PRO A 10 -34.39 -12.24 15.28
N GLN A 11 -34.61 -12.97 16.37
CA GLN A 11 -35.28 -14.28 16.35
C GLN A 11 -36.60 -14.23 17.11
N PRO A 12 -37.73 -14.65 16.50
CA PRO A 12 -37.86 -15.19 15.13
C PRO A 12 -37.91 -14.12 14.02
N LEU A 13 -37.36 -14.44 12.84
CA LEU A 13 -37.39 -13.56 11.67
C LEU A 13 -38.74 -13.61 10.95
N ARG A 14 -39.58 -12.59 11.16
CA ARG A 14 -40.90 -12.48 10.51
C ARG A 14 -40.85 -12.06 9.04
N HIS A 15 -39.89 -11.20 8.67
CA HIS A 15 -39.82 -10.60 7.32
C HIS A 15 -38.38 -10.55 6.78
N PRO A 16 -37.78 -11.70 6.40
CA PRO A 16 -36.39 -11.77 5.98
C PRO A 16 -36.06 -10.87 4.78
N ALA A 17 -36.93 -10.82 3.77
CA ALA A 17 -36.72 -9.96 2.59
C ALA A 17 -36.72 -8.46 2.93
N LYS A 18 -37.60 -8.02 3.84
CA LYS A 18 -37.68 -6.60 4.26
C LYS A 18 -36.46 -6.19 5.08
N LEU A 19 -35.96 -7.08 5.92
CA LEU A 19 -34.72 -6.87 6.67
C LEU A 19 -33.52 -6.72 5.73
N LEU A 20 -33.39 -7.62 4.75
CA LEU A 20 -32.32 -7.56 3.75
C LEU A 20 -32.38 -6.26 2.96
N LYS A 21 -33.57 -5.86 2.48
CA LYS A 21 -33.75 -4.57 1.81
C LYS A 21 -33.30 -3.41 2.68
N HIS A 22 -33.73 -3.36 3.95
CA HIS A 22 -33.34 -2.30 4.86
C HIS A 22 -31.82 -2.24 5.08
N ARG A 23 -31.16 -3.38 5.34
CA ARG A 23 -29.70 -3.42 5.55
C ARG A 23 -28.92 -3.03 4.29
N LEU A 24 -29.42 -3.42 3.11
CA LEU A 24 -28.88 -3.04 1.81
C LEU A 24 -29.17 -1.60 1.38
N THR A 25 -29.92 -0.81 2.16
CA THR A 25 -30.15 0.61 1.83
C THR A 25 -29.70 1.54 2.93
N ALA A 26 -29.94 1.18 4.19
CA ALA A 26 -29.72 2.04 5.34
C ALA A 26 -28.36 1.84 6.02
N LEU A 27 -27.74 0.66 5.85
CA LEU A 27 -26.46 0.32 6.48
C LEU A 27 -25.32 0.18 5.47
N LEU A 28 -25.51 0.63 4.23
CA LEU A 28 -24.37 0.74 3.33
C LEU A 28 -23.43 1.84 3.86
N PRO A 29 -22.11 1.61 3.84
CA PRO A 29 -21.18 2.72 3.99
C PRO A 29 -21.44 3.75 2.88
N PRO A 30 -21.14 5.03 3.13
CA PRO A 30 -21.27 6.07 2.10
C PRO A 30 -20.52 5.63 0.82
N PRO A 31 -21.04 5.99 -0.36
CA PRO A 31 -20.42 5.61 -1.61
C PRO A 31 -18.98 6.11 -1.63
N LEU A 32 -18.08 5.28 -2.14
CA LEU A 32 -16.70 5.70 -2.35
C LEU A 32 -16.70 6.90 -3.31
N PRO A 33 -15.84 7.90 -3.09
CA PRO A 33 -15.66 8.98 -4.04
C PRO A 33 -15.32 8.40 -5.43
N SER A 34 -15.86 9.01 -6.47
CA SER A 34 -15.56 8.63 -7.85
C SER A 34 -14.08 8.89 -8.19
N ALA A 35 -13.61 8.31 -9.30
CA ALA A 35 -12.26 8.59 -9.78
C ALA A 35 -12.04 10.09 -10.05
N ASP A 36 -13.10 10.79 -10.48
CA ASP A 36 -13.10 12.23 -10.73
C ASP A 36 -13.06 13.02 -9.42
N ASP A 37 -13.76 12.58 -8.37
CA ASP A 37 -13.67 13.18 -7.03
C ASP A 37 -12.26 13.03 -6.41
N LEU A 38 -11.55 11.96 -6.78
CA LEU A 38 -10.18 11.69 -6.35
C LEU A 38 -9.12 12.36 -7.23
N ALA A 39 -9.51 12.96 -8.36
CA ALA A 39 -8.64 13.76 -9.20
C ALA A 39 -8.39 15.14 -8.55
N ALA A 40 -7.76 15.14 -7.37
CA ALA A 40 -7.22 16.36 -6.79
C ALA A 40 -6.28 17.03 -7.81
N PRO A 41 -6.31 18.38 -7.93
CA PRO A 41 -5.38 19.09 -8.81
C PRO A 41 -3.95 18.67 -8.47
N ALA A 42 -3.14 18.39 -9.49
CA ALA A 42 -1.82 17.78 -9.36
C ALA A 42 -0.89 18.53 -8.38
N SER A 43 -1.13 19.81 -8.14
CA SER A 43 -0.42 20.66 -7.19
C SER A 43 -0.60 20.29 -5.72
N ASN A 44 -1.64 19.54 -5.34
CA ASN A 44 -1.93 19.19 -3.94
C ASN A 44 -1.78 17.69 -3.63
N ARG A 45 -1.20 16.91 -4.55
CA ARG A 45 -0.97 15.49 -4.28
C ARG A 45 0.29 15.35 -3.42
N PRO A 46 0.21 14.67 -2.25
CA PRO A 46 1.41 14.42 -1.46
C PRO A 46 2.40 13.59 -2.28
N THR A 47 3.67 13.95 -2.24
CA THR A 47 4.74 13.18 -2.87
C THR A 47 4.81 11.80 -2.22
N VAL A 48 4.34 10.79 -2.93
CA VAL A 48 4.42 9.39 -2.48
C VAL A 48 5.78 8.85 -2.86
N ILE A 49 6.60 8.53 -1.86
CA ILE A 49 7.85 7.79 -2.07
C ILE A 49 7.48 6.29 -2.09
N PRO A 50 7.57 5.61 -3.25
CA PRO A 50 7.14 4.24 -3.37
C PRO A 50 8.05 3.31 -2.58
N PHE A 51 7.52 2.12 -2.30
CA PHE A 51 8.27 1.03 -1.71
C PHE A 51 8.78 0.14 -2.83
N LEU A 52 10.09 -0.01 -2.92
CA LEU A 52 10.79 -0.80 -3.95
C LEU A 52 11.66 -1.86 -3.26
N ASN A 53 12.04 -2.91 -3.99
CA ASN A 53 13.03 -3.87 -3.52
C ASN A 53 14.44 -3.38 -3.88
N CYS A 54 15.40 -3.63 -2.99
CA CYS A 54 16.82 -3.39 -3.24
C CYS A 54 17.36 -4.39 -4.28
N ASP A 55 18.00 -3.88 -5.34
CA ASP A 55 18.56 -4.71 -6.42
C ASP A 55 19.74 -5.62 -5.99
N GLY A 56 20.23 -5.47 -4.76
CA GLY A 56 21.36 -6.25 -4.23
C GLY A 56 20.99 -7.28 -3.16
N CYS A 57 19.85 -7.10 -2.47
CA CYS A 57 19.50 -7.97 -1.33
C CYS A 57 17.99 -8.12 -1.10
N GLU A 58 17.14 -7.64 -2.01
CA GLU A 58 15.67 -7.71 -1.95
C GLU A 58 15.04 -7.04 -0.70
N ARG A 59 15.84 -6.31 0.09
CA ARG A 59 15.33 -5.53 1.22
C ARG A 59 14.49 -4.36 0.72
N GLY A 60 13.34 -4.15 1.35
CA GLY A 60 12.47 -3.01 1.06
C GLY A 60 13.15 -1.66 1.31
N ILE A 61 13.05 -0.75 0.33
CA ILE A 61 13.57 0.62 0.37
C ILE A 61 12.48 1.63 -0.01
N ARG A 62 12.57 2.85 0.54
CA ARG A 62 11.75 4.00 0.13
C ARG A 62 12.58 4.87 -0.82
N SER A 63 12.32 4.79 -2.11
CA SER A 63 13.05 5.53 -3.14
C SER A 63 12.15 5.88 -4.32
N LEU A 64 12.39 7.02 -4.99
CA LEU A 64 11.70 7.40 -6.22
C LEU A 64 12.22 6.64 -7.45
N THR A 65 13.45 6.11 -7.38
CA THR A 65 14.08 5.35 -8.46
C THR A 65 14.55 3.98 -7.96
N PRO A 66 14.62 2.96 -8.84
CA PRO A 66 15.28 1.69 -8.53
C PRO A 66 16.71 1.89 -8.02
N GLY A 67 17.21 0.93 -7.23
CA GLY A 67 18.59 0.97 -6.75
C GLY A 67 18.86 0.13 -5.51
N LEU A 68 20.01 0.42 -4.89
CA LEU A 68 20.53 -0.31 -3.74
C LEU A 68 20.11 0.32 -2.42
N CYS A 69 19.92 -0.50 -1.39
CA CYS A 69 19.79 -0.04 -0.01
C CYS A 69 21.11 0.56 0.50
N ARG A 70 21.05 1.27 1.64
CA ARG A 70 22.23 1.89 2.24
C ARG A 70 23.38 0.89 2.43
N ASP A 71 23.07 -0.27 3.01
CA ASP A 71 24.08 -1.28 3.33
C ASP A 71 24.73 -1.86 2.05
N CYS A 72 23.94 -2.09 0.98
CA CYS A 72 24.49 -2.53 -0.31
C CYS A 72 25.30 -1.43 -1.03
N ARG A 73 24.96 -0.15 -0.85
CA ARG A 73 25.77 0.97 -1.38
C ARG A 73 27.09 1.08 -0.64
N GLU A 74 27.07 0.98 0.69
CA GLU A 74 28.26 1.02 1.53
C GLU A 74 29.16 -0.20 1.27
N GLY A 75 28.58 -1.40 1.10
CA GLY A 75 29.31 -2.60 0.69
C GLY A 75 30.03 -2.42 -0.65
N ARG A 76 29.33 -1.95 -1.68
CA ARG A 76 29.96 -1.67 -2.99
C ARG A 76 31.03 -0.58 -2.93
N ALA A 77 30.86 0.44 -2.09
CA ALA A 77 31.85 1.49 -1.92
C ALA A 77 33.12 0.97 -1.22
N ALA A 78 32.96 0.08 -0.23
CA ALA A 78 34.08 -0.61 0.41
C ALA A 78 34.81 -1.57 -0.53
N ASP A 79 34.07 -2.28 -1.39
CA ASP A 79 34.66 -3.14 -2.41
C ASP A 79 35.46 -2.32 -3.44
N ALA A 80 34.93 -1.16 -3.87
CA ALA A 80 35.60 -0.29 -4.82
C ALA A 80 36.89 0.35 -4.25
N SER A 81 36.87 0.79 -3.00
CA SER A 81 38.06 1.37 -2.36
C SER A 81 39.16 0.35 -2.06
N ALA A 82 38.82 -0.94 -1.94
CA ALA A 82 39.80 -2.02 -1.82
C ALA A 82 40.58 -2.25 -3.14
N VAL A 83 39.95 -2.02 -4.29
CA VAL A 83 40.58 -2.19 -5.62
C VAL A 83 41.54 -1.03 -5.93
N ASP A 84 41.35 0.14 -5.32
CA ASP A 84 42.19 1.34 -5.52
C ASP A 84 43.44 1.41 -4.60
N THR A 85 43.75 0.36 -3.84
CA THR A 85 45.02 0.29 -3.09
C THR A 85 46.11 -0.33 -3.97
N PRO A 86 47.06 0.43 -4.54
CA PRO A 86 48.21 -0.18 -5.20
C PRO A 86 49.04 -0.93 -4.15
N ALA A 87 49.36 -2.19 -4.45
CA ALA A 87 50.34 -2.95 -3.71
C ALA A 87 51.69 -2.23 -3.81
N ALA A 88 52.08 -1.52 -2.75
CA ALA A 88 53.39 -0.90 -2.64
C ALA A 88 54.45 -2.01 -2.53
N ALA A 89 55.35 -2.04 -3.52
CA ALA A 89 56.59 -2.81 -3.55
C ALA A 89 57.75 -1.95 -3.01
#